data_AF-A0A0L0TAE2-F1
#
_entry.id   AF-A0A0L0TAE2-F1
#
_cell.length_a   1.000
_cell.length_b   1.000
_cell.length_c   1.000
_cell.angle_alpha   90.00
_cell.angle_beta   90.00
_cell.angle_gamma   90.00
#
_symmetry.space_group_name_H-M   'P 1'
#
loop_
_entity.id
_entity.type
_entity.pdbx_description
1 polymer ?
#
loop_
_entity_poly.entity_id
_entity_poly.type
_entity_poly.pdbx_seq_one_letter_code
_entity_poly.pdbx_strand_id
1 'polypeptide(L)'
;MTATSAPASTATAPAAPTPQLDPARVAHALPLTLVLGSTSRARRALLASLIPPTHKDRIRIEFTAPPDSLDERAVAADHRAAHRAHDLTLAVAHAKADALLDSASLAQTGTAILLTADQVTVCAGKVREKPESEQEARGYLAAYSAGEPATTVTAVVATHLPTKKRVAGIDVATQHWRGPFLASVVEEVIAKGDVMHCCGGFMIDEPLLMSYLGQRDGDGDSIMGMPLALTKSLIEQLLDFD
;
A
#
# COMPACT_ATOMS: atom_id res chain seq x y z
N MET A 1 -40.19 5.21 33.11
CA MET A 1 -39.23 6.13 32.47
C MET A 1 -37.84 5.49 32.57
N THR A 2 -37.47 4.68 31.57
CA THR A 2 -36.16 4.01 31.52
C THR A 2 -35.23 4.84 30.66
N ALA A 3 -34.20 5.42 31.28
CA ALA A 3 -33.20 6.24 30.63
C ALA A 3 -32.26 5.34 29.80
N THR A 4 -32.22 5.56 28.49
CA THR A 4 -31.26 4.95 27.57
C THR A 4 -29.92 5.65 27.74
N SER A 5 -28.92 4.96 28.28
CA SER A 5 -27.54 5.43 28.33
C SER A 5 -26.91 5.33 26.93
N ALA A 6 -26.44 6.45 26.39
CA ALA A 6 -25.67 6.50 25.16
C ALA A 6 -24.34 5.73 25.31
N PRO A 7 -23.84 5.04 24.26
CA PRO A 7 -22.56 4.36 24.33
C PRO A 7 -21.42 5.38 24.39
N ALA A 8 -20.45 5.09 25.27
CA ALA A 8 -19.27 5.92 25.46
C ALA A 8 -18.44 5.98 24.17
N SER A 9 -18.16 7.21 23.73
CA SER A 9 -17.17 7.51 22.69
C SER A 9 -15.80 7.01 23.14
N THR A 10 -15.34 5.90 22.57
CA THR A 10 -13.94 5.47 22.71
C THR A 10 -13.09 6.41 21.88
N ALA A 11 -12.44 7.37 22.55
CA ALA A 11 -11.46 8.25 21.95
C ALA A 11 -10.35 7.40 21.29
N THR A 12 -10.23 7.49 19.98
CA THR A 12 -9.13 6.90 19.21
C THR A 12 -7.82 7.51 19.71
N ALA A 13 -6.82 6.67 20.02
CA ALA A 13 -5.49 7.13 20.38
C ALA A 13 -4.94 8.08 19.29
N PRO A 14 -4.13 9.11 19.64
CA PRO A 14 -3.51 9.97 18.65
C PRO A 14 -2.68 9.12 17.68
N ALA A 15 -2.84 9.36 16.39
CA ALA A 15 -2.06 8.68 15.37
C ALA A 15 -0.56 8.87 15.64
N ALA A 16 0.22 7.78 15.55
CA ALA A 16 1.66 7.86 15.62
C ALA A 16 2.19 8.86 14.58
N PRO A 17 3.27 9.59 14.87
CA PRO A 17 3.85 10.50 13.89
C PRO A 17 4.24 9.72 12.63
N THR A 18 3.91 10.27 11.47
CA THR A 18 4.23 9.67 10.17
C THR A 18 5.75 9.44 10.09
N PRO A 19 6.21 8.21 9.76
CA PRO A 19 7.63 7.95 9.56
C PRO A 19 8.24 8.89 8.52
N GLN A 20 9.47 9.33 8.75
CA GLN A 20 10.26 10.13 7.82
C GLN A 20 11.66 9.54 7.71
N LEU A 21 12.30 9.64 6.53
CA LEU A 21 13.71 9.25 6.37
C LEU A 21 14.59 9.97 7.40
N ASP A 22 15.54 9.27 7.99
CA ASP A 22 16.49 9.86 8.92
C ASP A 22 17.47 10.76 8.15
N PRO A 23 17.48 12.09 8.41
CA PRO A 23 18.42 13.02 7.79
C PRO A 23 19.88 12.59 7.87
N ALA A 24 20.31 11.99 8.98
CA ALA A 24 21.68 11.58 9.18
C ALA A 24 22.04 10.37 8.30
N ARG A 25 21.11 9.42 8.14
CA ARG A 25 21.32 8.20 7.33
C ARG A 25 21.25 8.43 5.84
N VAL A 26 20.60 9.50 5.39
CA VAL A 26 20.54 9.82 3.94
C VAL A 26 21.60 10.83 3.52
N ALA A 27 22.31 11.47 4.46
CA ALA A 27 23.17 12.63 4.19
C ALA A 27 24.26 12.37 3.14
N HIS A 28 24.92 11.21 3.17
CA HIS A 28 26.00 10.84 2.25
C HIS A 28 25.50 10.48 0.85
N ALA A 29 24.21 10.13 0.74
CA ALA A 29 23.57 9.75 -0.50
C ALA A 29 22.90 10.92 -1.24
N LEU A 30 22.98 12.15 -0.72
CA LEU A 30 22.35 13.32 -1.33
C LEU A 30 23.22 13.92 -2.45
N PRO A 31 22.64 14.40 -3.57
CA PRO A 31 21.20 14.37 -3.87
C PRO A 31 20.72 12.94 -4.15
N LEU A 32 19.53 12.62 -3.63
CA LEU A 32 18.92 11.29 -3.71
C LEU A 32 17.65 11.36 -4.57
N THR A 33 17.50 10.42 -5.51
CA THR A 33 16.27 10.24 -6.27
C THR A 33 15.57 8.94 -5.84
N LEU A 34 14.33 9.07 -5.37
CA LEU A 34 13.44 7.93 -5.16
C LEU A 34 12.54 7.78 -6.39
N VAL A 35 12.70 6.68 -7.12
CA VAL A 35 11.87 6.37 -8.29
C VAL A 35 10.76 5.43 -7.84
N LEU A 36 9.50 5.87 -7.89
CA LEU A 36 8.35 5.02 -7.61
C LEU A 36 7.85 4.37 -8.89
N GLY A 37 8.05 3.06 -9.02
CA GLY A 37 7.56 2.21 -10.10
C GLY A 37 6.08 1.83 -9.92
N SER A 38 5.19 2.82 -9.87
CA SER A 38 3.76 2.62 -9.64
C SER A 38 2.91 3.74 -10.24
N THR A 39 1.71 3.39 -10.71
CA THR A 39 0.67 4.31 -11.13
C THR A 39 -0.25 4.77 -9.99
N SER A 40 -0.08 4.24 -8.76
CA SER A 40 -0.96 4.55 -7.63
C SER A 40 -0.74 5.97 -7.09
N ARG A 41 -1.80 6.80 -7.13
CA ARG A 41 -1.81 8.14 -6.53
C ARG A 41 -1.59 8.11 -5.01
N ALA A 42 -2.18 7.13 -4.31
CA ALA A 42 -2.04 6.97 -2.86
C ALA A 42 -0.59 6.68 -2.48
N ARG A 43 0.06 5.73 -3.16
CA ARG A 43 1.49 5.41 -2.94
C ARG A 43 2.40 6.62 -3.19
N ARG A 44 2.11 7.41 -4.22
CA ARG A 44 2.82 8.66 -4.50
C ARG A 44 2.71 9.66 -3.35
N ALA A 45 1.50 9.88 -2.84
CA ALA A 45 1.26 10.82 -1.74
C ALA A 45 1.93 10.36 -0.43
N LEU A 46 1.84 9.07 -0.12
CA LEU A 46 2.49 8.47 1.05
C LEU A 46 4.02 8.53 0.95
N LEU A 47 4.61 8.17 -0.19
CA LEU A 47 6.06 8.28 -0.36
C LEU A 47 6.56 9.73 -0.19
N ALA A 48 5.78 10.72 -0.63
CA ALA A 48 6.11 12.12 -0.44
C ALA A 48 6.09 12.58 1.03
N SER A 49 5.24 11.97 1.88
CA SER A 49 5.22 12.28 3.32
C SER A 49 6.42 11.73 4.08
N LEU A 50 7.11 10.73 3.50
CA LEU A 50 8.35 10.16 4.04
C LEU A 50 9.54 11.14 3.96
N ILE A 51 9.47 12.18 3.13
CA ILE A 51 10.58 13.11 2.93
C ILE A 51 10.57 14.18 4.04
N PRO A 52 11.66 14.29 4.84
CA PRO A 52 11.76 15.35 5.84
C PRO A 52 11.61 16.73 5.21
N PRO A 53 10.90 17.68 5.85
CA PRO A 53 10.76 19.04 5.34
C PRO A 53 12.10 19.73 5.05
N THR A 54 13.14 19.40 5.82
CA THR A 54 14.50 19.92 5.69
C THR A 54 15.28 19.40 4.48
N HIS A 55 14.74 18.41 3.74
CA HIS A 55 15.43 17.72 2.64
C HIS A 55 14.66 17.75 1.32
N LYS A 56 13.53 18.47 1.24
CA LYS A 56 12.65 18.50 0.05
C LYS A 56 13.33 19.01 -1.22
N ASP A 57 14.39 19.81 -1.10
CA ASP A 57 15.20 20.33 -2.20
C ASP A 57 16.30 19.35 -2.66
N ARG A 58 16.65 18.37 -1.81
CA ARG A 58 17.75 17.42 -2.02
C ARG A 58 17.31 15.98 -2.28
N ILE A 59 16.07 15.64 -1.89
CA ILE A 59 15.45 14.34 -2.20
C ILE A 59 14.33 14.56 -3.20
N ARG A 60 14.51 13.99 -4.39
CA ARG A 60 13.52 14.04 -5.47
C ARG A 60 12.72 12.76 -5.51
N ILE A 61 11.44 12.87 -5.87
CA ILE A 61 10.60 11.71 -6.17
C ILE A 61 10.24 11.76 -7.65
N GLU A 62 10.61 10.70 -8.34
CA GLU A 62 10.25 10.47 -9.72
C GLU A 62 9.29 9.29 -9.81
N PHE A 63 8.55 9.24 -10.91
CA PHE A 63 7.50 8.24 -11.08
C PHE A 63 7.62 7.62 -12.44
N THR A 64 7.50 6.30 -12.46
CA THR A 64 7.45 5.53 -13.69
C THR A 64 6.36 4.47 -13.55
N ALA A 65 5.67 4.20 -14.65
CA ALA A 65 4.72 3.10 -14.70
C ALA A 65 5.48 1.81 -15.07
N PRO A 66 5.18 0.67 -14.45
CA PRO A 66 5.59 -0.62 -14.99
C PRO A 66 5.16 -0.73 -16.46
N PRO A 67 5.94 -1.40 -17.32
CA PRO A 67 5.61 -1.49 -18.74
C PRO A 67 4.33 -2.30 -18.96
N ASP A 68 3.54 -1.91 -19.96
CA ASP A 68 2.27 -2.57 -20.31
C ASP A 68 2.46 -4.06 -20.71
N SER A 69 3.69 -4.46 -21.06
CA SER A 69 4.04 -5.84 -21.41
C SER A 69 4.15 -6.77 -20.20
N LEU A 70 4.17 -6.24 -18.97
CA LEU A 70 4.22 -7.05 -17.75
C LEU A 70 2.84 -7.64 -17.44
N ASP A 71 2.69 -8.95 -17.60
CA ASP A 71 1.50 -9.66 -17.14
C ASP A 71 1.64 -10.05 -15.66
N GLU A 72 1.22 -9.15 -14.76
CA GLU A 72 1.21 -9.38 -13.31
C GLU A 72 0.35 -10.60 -12.91
N ARG A 73 -0.68 -10.93 -13.70
CA ARG A 73 -1.54 -12.08 -13.41
C ARG A 73 -0.79 -13.38 -13.64
N ALA A 74 -0.09 -13.49 -14.77
CA ALA A 74 0.72 -14.66 -15.10
C ALA A 74 1.85 -14.88 -14.09
N VAL A 75 2.56 -13.82 -13.69
CA VAL A 75 3.66 -13.89 -12.70
C VAL A 75 3.24 -14.59 -11.41
N ALA A 76 2.01 -14.34 -10.96
CA ALA A 76 1.54 -14.75 -9.65
C ALA A 76 0.46 -15.84 -9.69
N ALA A 77 0.23 -16.49 -10.85
CA ALA A 77 -0.89 -17.40 -11.06
C ALA A 77 -0.97 -18.53 -10.03
N ASP A 78 0.14 -19.24 -9.79
CA ASP A 78 0.21 -20.34 -8.82
C ASP A 78 0.02 -19.86 -7.37
N HIS A 79 0.57 -18.70 -7.03
CA HIS A 79 0.43 -18.11 -5.71
C HIS A 79 -1.02 -17.65 -5.46
N ARG A 80 -1.68 -17.11 -6.49
CA ARG A 80 -3.08 -16.69 -6.45
C ARG A 80 -4.02 -17.87 -6.29
N ALA A 81 -3.82 -18.93 -7.07
CA ALA A 81 -4.61 -20.16 -6.99
C ALA A 81 -4.48 -20.84 -5.62
N ALA A 82 -3.30 -20.77 -5.00
CA ALA A 82 -3.03 -21.31 -3.67
C ALA A 82 -3.32 -20.33 -2.52
N HIS A 83 -3.87 -19.13 -2.79
CA HIS A 83 -4.11 -18.06 -1.81
C HIS A 83 -2.88 -17.67 -0.96
N ARG A 84 -1.67 -17.75 -1.54
CA ARG A 84 -0.39 -17.40 -0.88
C ARG A 84 -0.11 -15.90 -1.04
N ALA A 85 -0.83 -15.08 -0.29
CA ALA A 85 -0.77 -13.61 -0.40
C ALA A 85 0.65 -13.01 -0.28
N HIS A 86 1.47 -13.53 0.63
CA HIS A 86 2.86 -13.07 0.83
C HIS A 86 3.72 -13.33 -0.42
N ASP A 87 3.72 -14.58 -0.89
CA ASP A 87 4.50 -14.94 -2.08
C ASP A 87 4.00 -14.23 -3.33
N LEU A 88 2.67 -14.08 -3.47
CA LEU A 88 2.03 -13.38 -4.60
C LEU A 88 2.55 -11.96 -4.70
N THR A 89 2.40 -11.18 -3.62
CA THR A 89 2.76 -9.77 -3.61
C THR A 89 4.26 -9.57 -3.79
N LEU A 90 5.08 -10.42 -3.17
CA LEU A 90 6.52 -10.38 -3.33
C LEU A 90 6.96 -10.69 -4.78
N ALA A 91 6.38 -11.73 -5.40
CA ALA A 91 6.66 -12.09 -6.78
C ALA A 91 6.30 -10.96 -7.76
N VAL A 92 5.12 -10.36 -7.61
CA VAL A 92 4.67 -9.24 -8.47
C VAL A 92 5.53 -8.00 -8.26
N ALA A 93 5.87 -7.66 -7.01
CA ALA A 93 6.73 -6.51 -6.73
C ALA A 93 8.13 -6.67 -7.32
N HIS A 94 8.70 -7.88 -7.28
CA HIS A 94 9.97 -8.20 -7.95
C HIS A 94 9.85 -8.11 -9.48
N ALA A 95 8.82 -8.71 -10.07
CA ALA A 95 8.63 -8.65 -11.52
C ALA A 95 8.46 -7.21 -12.03
N LYS A 96 7.78 -6.34 -11.26
CA LYS A 96 7.73 -4.89 -11.53
C LYS A 96 9.13 -4.26 -11.53
N ALA A 97 9.97 -4.61 -10.57
CA ALA A 97 11.33 -4.09 -10.50
C ALA A 97 12.17 -4.55 -11.69
N ASP A 98 12.11 -5.84 -12.03
CA ASP A 98 12.86 -6.43 -13.14
C ASP A 98 12.45 -5.80 -14.47
N ALA A 99 11.15 -5.72 -14.75
CA ALA A 99 10.63 -5.13 -15.98
C ALA A 99 11.03 -3.65 -16.15
N LEU A 100 11.11 -2.90 -15.05
CA LEU A 100 11.55 -1.50 -15.07
C LEU A 100 13.06 -1.36 -15.26
N LEU A 101 13.86 -2.24 -14.65
CA LEU A 101 15.33 -2.24 -14.79
C LEU A 101 15.77 -2.64 -16.19
N ASP A 102 15.02 -3.51 -16.85
CA ASP A 102 15.25 -3.92 -18.24
C ASP A 102 14.82 -2.84 -19.23
N SER A 103 13.93 -1.93 -18.81
CA SER A 103 13.55 -0.79 -19.64
C SER A 103 14.71 0.21 -19.71
N ALA A 104 15.03 0.69 -20.91
CA ALA A 104 16.03 1.75 -21.14
C ALA A 104 15.66 3.11 -20.49
N SER A 105 14.55 3.18 -19.75
CA SER A 105 13.96 4.40 -19.20
C SER A 105 14.56 4.85 -17.87
N LEU A 106 15.34 4.00 -17.18
CA LEU A 106 15.92 4.31 -15.87
C LEU A 106 17.38 4.78 -15.93
N ALA A 107 17.70 5.67 -16.88
CA ALA A 107 18.98 6.34 -16.91
C ALA A 107 19.02 7.45 -15.85
N GLN A 108 19.61 7.16 -14.68
CA GLN A 108 19.75 8.13 -13.59
C GLN A 108 21.21 8.51 -13.34
N THR A 109 21.43 9.79 -13.05
CA THR A 109 22.71 10.30 -12.56
C THR A 109 22.65 10.41 -11.03
N GLY A 110 23.73 10.02 -10.34
CA GLY A 110 23.81 10.06 -8.88
C GLY A 110 23.11 8.89 -8.18
N THR A 111 22.84 9.05 -6.89
CA THR A 111 22.22 8.02 -6.05
C THR A 111 20.73 7.93 -6.34
N ALA A 112 20.27 6.76 -6.76
CA ALA A 112 18.86 6.53 -7.06
C ALA A 112 18.39 5.17 -6.54
N ILE A 113 17.19 5.14 -5.96
CA ILE A 113 16.54 3.93 -5.45
C ILE A 113 15.19 3.77 -6.16
N LEU A 114 15.01 2.64 -6.84
CA LEU A 114 13.73 2.22 -7.40
C LEU A 114 12.91 1.50 -6.32
N LEU A 115 11.68 1.93 -6.14
CA LEU A 115 10.69 1.35 -5.24
C LEU A 115 9.56 0.76 -6.08
N THR A 116 9.32 -0.53 -5.95
CA THR A 116 8.14 -1.21 -6.48
C THR A 116 7.38 -1.87 -5.35
N ALA A 117 6.07 -1.99 -5.52
CA ALA A 117 5.21 -2.57 -4.50
C ALA A 117 4.00 -3.27 -5.12
N ASP A 118 3.53 -4.29 -4.41
CA ASP A 118 2.29 -4.97 -4.72
C ASP A 118 1.49 -5.23 -3.44
N GLN A 119 0.17 -5.24 -3.55
CA GLN A 119 -0.72 -5.40 -2.41
C GLN A 119 -1.96 -6.18 -2.79
N VAL A 120 -2.36 -7.09 -1.90
CA VAL A 120 -3.65 -7.76 -1.94
C VAL A 120 -4.34 -7.69 -0.58
N THR A 121 -5.65 -7.89 -0.56
CA THR A 121 -6.41 -8.07 0.68
C THR A 121 -6.74 -9.54 0.88
N VAL A 122 -6.61 -10.05 2.11
CA VAL A 122 -7.10 -11.36 2.51
C VAL A 122 -8.34 -11.16 3.38
N CYS A 123 -9.42 -11.85 3.04
CA CYS A 123 -10.67 -11.82 3.80
C CYS A 123 -11.31 -13.20 3.75
N ALA A 124 -11.70 -13.74 4.91
CA ALA A 124 -12.18 -15.12 5.06
C ALA A 124 -11.27 -16.16 4.35
N GLY A 125 -9.94 -15.99 4.51
CA GLY A 125 -8.92 -16.88 3.92
C GLY A 125 -8.72 -16.76 2.40
N LYS A 126 -9.43 -15.84 1.72
CA LYS A 126 -9.33 -15.64 0.28
C LYS A 126 -8.58 -14.37 -0.06
N VAL A 127 -7.68 -14.47 -1.03
CA VAL A 127 -7.03 -13.31 -1.66
C VAL A 127 -8.06 -12.56 -2.50
N ARG A 128 -8.08 -11.24 -2.35
CA ARG A 128 -8.89 -10.26 -3.07
C ARG A 128 -7.98 -9.20 -3.67
N GLU A 129 -8.00 -9.10 -4.98
CA GLU A 129 -7.31 -8.06 -5.74
C GLU A 129 -8.26 -6.87 -5.94
N LYS A 130 -8.01 -6.05 -6.96
CA LYS A 130 -8.96 -4.99 -7.36
C LYS A 130 -10.21 -5.67 -7.94
N PRO A 131 -11.43 -5.27 -7.55
CA PRO A 131 -12.64 -5.82 -8.13
C PRO A 131 -12.66 -5.64 -9.66
N GLU A 132 -13.01 -6.68 -10.39
CA GLU A 132 -13.17 -6.63 -11.85
C GLU A 132 -14.56 -6.15 -12.27
N SER A 133 -15.52 -6.17 -11.33
CA SER A 133 -16.90 -5.75 -11.55
C SER A 133 -17.52 -5.18 -10.29
N GLU A 134 -18.55 -4.34 -10.45
CA GLU A 134 -19.33 -3.85 -9.31
C GLU A 134 -19.96 -4.98 -8.50
N GLN A 135 -20.33 -6.09 -9.14
CA GLN A 135 -20.88 -7.26 -8.44
C GLN A 135 -19.85 -7.86 -7.48
N GLU A 136 -18.59 -7.95 -7.91
CA GLU A 136 -17.51 -8.41 -7.06
C GLU A 136 -17.24 -7.42 -5.91
N ALA A 137 -17.24 -6.11 -6.20
CA ALA A 137 -17.10 -5.08 -5.18
C ALA A 137 -18.21 -5.17 -4.12
N ARG A 138 -19.48 -5.37 -4.53
CA ARG A 138 -20.60 -5.64 -3.62
C ARG A 138 -20.34 -6.88 -2.76
N GLY A 139 -19.84 -7.96 -3.36
CA GLY A 139 -19.48 -9.18 -2.64
C GLY A 139 -18.39 -8.96 -1.59
N TYR A 140 -17.38 -8.15 -1.90
CA TYR A 140 -16.32 -7.80 -0.96
C TYR A 140 -16.86 -6.98 0.21
N LEU A 141 -17.60 -5.91 -0.08
CA LEU A 141 -18.23 -5.03 0.92
C LEU A 141 -19.25 -5.77 1.78
N ALA A 142 -19.99 -6.74 1.23
CA ALA A 142 -20.92 -7.57 1.99
C ALA A 142 -20.21 -8.41 3.06
N ALA A 143 -19.02 -8.94 2.78
CA ALA A 143 -18.24 -9.66 3.78
C ALA A 143 -17.79 -8.73 4.93
N TYR A 144 -17.31 -7.53 4.60
CA TYR A 144 -16.92 -6.53 5.61
C TYR A 144 -18.12 -6.08 6.45
N SER A 145 -19.27 -5.87 5.80
CA SER A 145 -20.56 -5.56 6.45
C SER A 145 -20.98 -6.68 7.42
N ALA A 146 -20.68 -7.94 7.11
CA ALA A 146 -20.92 -9.08 7.98
C ALA A 146 -19.88 -9.21 9.13
N GLY A 147 -18.89 -8.33 9.18
CA GLY A 147 -17.86 -8.29 10.22
C GLY A 147 -16.56 -9.01 9.88
N GLU A 148 -16.41 -9.55 8.66
CA GLU A 148 -15.15 -10.17 8.24
C GLU A 148 -14.05 -9.11 8.13
N PRO A 149 -12.88 -9.30 8.74
CA PRO A 149 -11.79 -8.35 8.65
C PRO A 149 -11.16 -8.33 7.26
N ALA A 150 -10.58 -7.18 6.90
CA ALA A 150 -9.78 -7.02 5.69
C ALA A 150 -8.29 -6.94 6.07
N THR A 151 -7.51 -7.97 5.74
CA THR A 151 -6.08 -8.03 6.01
C THR A 151 -5.29 -7.69 4.76
N THR A 152 -4.69 -6.52 4.68
CA THR A 152 -3.81 -6.17 3.56
C THR A 152 -2.43 -6.78 3.76
N VAL A 153 -1.88 -7.39 2.71
CA VAL A 153 -0.50 -7.86 2.64
C VAL A 153 0.18 -7.03 1.57
N THR A 154 1.22 -6.27 1.93
CA THR A 154 1.93 -5.37 1.01
C THR A 154 3.40 -5.76 0.96
N ALA A 155 3.88 -6.14 -0.23
CA ALA A 155 5.31 -6.29 -0.47
C ALA A 155 5.91 -4.99 -1.02
N VAL A 156 7.09 -4.61 -0.54
CA VAL A 156 7.88 -3.50 -1.06
C VAL A 156 9.26 -4.03 -1.44
N VAL A 157 9.70 -3.71 -2.65
CA VAL A 157 11.05 -4.01 -3.15
C VAL A 157 11.76 -2.69 -3.40
N ALA A 158 12.93 -2.54 -2.80
CA ALA A 158 13.82 -1.40 -3.02
C ALA A 158 15.07 -1.89 -3.77
N THR A 159 15.44 -1.21 -4.85
CA THR A 159 16.65 -1.50 -5.63
C THR A 159 17.50 -0.25 -5.76
N HIS A 160 18.75 -0.30 -5.25
CA HIS A 160 19.73 0.76 -5.46
C HIS A 160 20.24 0.68 -6.90
N LEU A 161 19.85 1.65 -7.74
CA LEU A 161 20.05 1.58 -9.19
C LEU A 161 21.52 1.52 -9.63
N PRO A 162 22.47 2.26 -9.02
CA PRO A 162 23.90 2.18 -9.36
C PRO A 162 24.52 0.81 -9.05
N THR A 163 24.27 0.26 -7.87
CA THR A 163 24.92 -1.00 -7.42
C THR A 163 24.12 -2.26 -7.76
N LYS A 164 22.86 -2.09 -8.15
CA LYS A 164 21.85 -3.16 -8.32
C LYS A 164 21.58 -3.97 -7.04
N LYS A 165 22.08 -3.53 -5.87
CA LYS A 165 21.70 -4.13 -4.58
C LYS A 165 20.18 -3.98 -4.39
N ARG A 166 19.54 -5.07 -3.97
CA ARG A 166 18.10 -5.16 -3.80
C ARG A 166 17.76 -5.72 -2.42
N VAL A 167 16.79 -5.10 -1.77
CA VAL A 167 16.19 -5.57 -0.52
C VAL A 167 14.68 -5.54 -0.68
N ALA A 168 13.99 -6.41 0.07
CA ALA A 168 12.55 -6.49 0.03
C ALA A 168 12.00 -6.82 1.41
N GLY A 169 10.75 -6.46 1.65
CA GLY A 169 10.02 -6.87 2.85
C GLY A 169 8.53 -6.87 2.60
N ILE A 170 7.81 -7.44 3.56
CA ILE A 170 6.35 -7.54 3.54
C ILE A 170 5.84 -6.92 4.84
N ASP A 171 4.80 -6.12 4.73
CA ASP A 171 4.04 -5.59 5.85
C ASP A 171 2.59 -6.09 5.78
N VAL A 172 2.00 -6.34 6.95
CA VAL A 172 0.63 -6.85 7.08
C VAL A 172 -0.13 -5.98 8.05
N ALA A 173 -1.29 -5.50 7.62
CA ALA A 173 -2.20 -4.70 8.44
C ALA A 173 -3.63 -5.20 8.27
N THR A 174 -4.43 -5.12 9.34
CA THR A 174 -5.82 -5.59 9.36
C THR A 174 -6.76 -4.46 9.75
N GLN A 175 -7.78 -4.23 8.91
CA GLN A 175 -8.89 -3.36 9.24
C GLN A 175 -10.10 -4.21 9.65
N HIS A 176 -10.56 -4.02 10.88
CA HIS A 176 -11.82 -4.58 11.37
C HIS A 176 -12.96 -3.63 11.07
N TRP A 177 -14.19 -4.13 11.04
CA TRP A 177 -15.36 -3.36 10.62
C TRP A 177 -16.46 -3.38 11.70
N ARG A 178 -17.14 -2.25 11.83
CA ARG A 178 -18.37 -2.07 12.62
C ARG A 178 -19.54 -2.22 11.66
N GLY A 179 -20.02 -3.44 11.49
CA GLY A 179 -21.18 -3.76 10.65
C GLY A 179 -22.51 -3.60 11.40
N PRO A 180 -23.66 -3.68 10.68
CA PRO A 180 -23.76 -3.83 9.22
C PRO A 180 -23.70 -2.49 8.47
N PHE A 181 -23.26 -2.52 7.21
CA PHE A 181 -23.26 -1.37 6.30
C PHE A 181 -24.66 -1.14 5.72
N LEU A 182 -25.07 0.12 5.59
CA LEU A 182 -26.31 0.45 4.89
C LEU A 182 -26.19 0.12 3.39
N ALA A 183 -27.24 -0.46 2.82
CA ALA A 183 -27.27 -0.77 1.38
C ALA A 183 -27.02 0.46 0.50
N SER A 184 -27.55 1.62 0.89
CA SER A 184 -27.29 2.88 0.17
C SER A 184 -25.82 3.29 0.18
N VAL A 185 -25.11 3.06 1.29
CA VAL A 185 -23.67 3.34 1.37
C VAL A 185 -22.88 2.42 0.45
N VAL A 186 -23.22 1.13 0.40
CA VAL A 186 -22.57 0.17 -0.49
C VAL A 186 -22.71 0.59 -1.95
N GLU A 187 -23.93 0.91 -2.39
CA GLU A 187 -24.16 1.34 -3.78
C GLU A 187 -23.49 2.67 -4.10
N GLU A 188 -23.51 3.64 -3.18
CA GLU A 188 -22.89 4.95 -3.40
C GLU A 188 -21.37 4.87 -3.49
N VAL A 189 -20.73 4.08 -2.61
CA VAL A 189 -19.27 3.88 -2.64
C VAL A 189 -18.82 3.22 -3.94
N ILE A 190 -19.58 2.24 -4.44
CA ILE A 190 -19.30 1.58 -5.72
C ILE A 190 -19.52 2.56 -6.88
N ALA A 191 -20.62 3.32 -6.87
CA ALA A 191 -20.93 4.29 -7.92
C ALA A 191 -19.88 5.41 -8.03
N LYS A 192 -19.23 5.80 -6.91
CA LYS A 192 -18.09 6.73 -6.93
C LYS A 192 -16.87 6.15 -7.66
N GLY A 193 -16.72 4.83 -7.68
CA GLY A 193 -15.72 4.12 -8.48
C GLY A 193 -14.32 4.00 -7.87
N ASP A 194 -13.94 4.83 -6.89
CA ASP A 194 -12.59 4.79 -6.31
C ASP A 194 -12.21 3.41 -5.74
N VAL A 195 -13.16 2.73 -5.09
CA VAL A 195 -12.94 1.38 -4.53
C VAL A 195 -12.63 0.31 -5.59
N MET A 196 -13.01 0.54 -6.85
CA MET A 196 -12.69 -0.37 -7.97
C MET A 196 -11.20 -0.38 -8.29
N HIS A 197 -10.45 0.61 -7.80
CA HIS A 197 -9.01 0.73 -7.99
C HIS A 197 -8.20 0.29 -6.75
N CYS A 198 -8.87 -0.20 -5.71
CA CYS A 198 -8.27 -0.61 -4.44
C CYS A 198 -8.37 -2.13 -4.27
N CYS A 199 -7.27 -2.76 -3.83
CA CYS A 199 -7.33 -4.20 -3.53
C CYS A 199 -8.36 -4.43 -2.40
N GLY A 200 -9.15 -5.49 -2.52
CA GLY A 200 -10.22 -5.76 -1.57
C GLY A 200 -11.41 -4.81 -1.63
N GLY A 201 -11.44 -3.81 -2.52
CA GLY A 201 -12.64 -3.00 -2.78
C GLY A 201 -13.05 -2.08 -1.63
N PHE A 202 -12.10 -1.54 -0.87
CA PHE A 202 -12.38 -0.57 0.19
C PHE A 202 -11.27 0.46 0.34
N MET A 203 -11.58 1.55 1.04
CA MET A 203 -10.66 2.63 1.39
C MET A 203 -10.95 3.09 2.83
N ILE A 204 -9.91 3.24 3.65
CA ILE A 204 -10.07 3.70 5.05
C ILE A 204 -10.26 5.21 5.19
N ASP A 205 -10.04 5.95 4.11
CA ASP A 205 -10.25 7.39 3.98
C ASP A 205 -11.50 7.73 3.15
N GLU A 206 -12.29 6.74 2.72
CA GLU A 206 -13.59 6.95 2.08
C GLU A 206 -14.60 7.45 3.12
N PRO A 207 -15.10 8.72 3.01
CA PRO A 207 -15.99 9.31 4.01
C PRO A 207 -17.23 8.46 4.34
N LEU A 208 -17.80 7.79 3.34
CA LEU A 208 -18.98 6.94 3.52
C LEU A 208 -18.69 5.65 4.31
N LEU A 209 -17.43 5.19 4.32
CA LEU A 209 -17.01 4.00 5.06
C LEU A 209 -16.44 4.32 6.46
N MET A 210 -16.06 5.56 6.72
CA MET A 210 -15.36 5.96 7.96
C MET A 210 -16.13 5.61 9.24
N SER A 211 -17.47 5.74 9.25
CA SER A 211 -18.30 5.41 10.42
C SER A 211 -18.35 3.90 10.70
N TYR A 212 -18.02 3.08 9.71
CA TYR A 212 -18.00 1.62 9.82
C TYR A 212 -16.60 1.07 10.11
N LEU A 213 -15.56 1.91 10.24
CA LEU A 213 -14.23 1.44 10.62
C LEU A 213 -14.23 0.98 12.08
N GLY A 214 -13.75 -0.23 12.32
CA GLY A 214 -13.47 -0.79 13.64
C GLY A 214 -12.02 -0.56 14.06
N GLN A 215 -11.53 -1.42 14.98
CA GLN A 215 -10.11 -1.47 15.34
C GLN A 215 -9.25 -1.71 14.09
N ARG A 216 -8.02 -1.18 14.12
CA ARG A 216 -6.98 -1.51 13.15
C ARG A 216 -5.80 -2.15 13.87
N ASP A 217 -5.27 -3.20 13.27
CA ASP A 217 -4.00 -3.80 13.64
C ASP A 217 -2.97 -3.42 12.57
N GLY A 218 -1.89 -2.73 12.96
CA GLY A 218 -0.94 -2.13 12.03
C GLY A 218 -1.32 -0.70 11.60
N ASP A 219 -0.56 -0.16 10.64
CA ASP A 219 -0.62 1.26 10.30
C ASP A 219 -1.60 1.58 9.16
N GLY A 220 -2.06 2.84 9.10
CA GLY A 220 -2.98 3.28 8.05
C GLY A 220 -2.36 3.26 6.66
N ASP A 221 -1.10 3.67 6.54
CA ASP A 221 -0.35 3.66 5.28
C ASP A 221 -0.09 2.24 4.75
N SER A 222 0.03 1.25 5.65
CA SER A 222 0.05 -0.17 5.30
C SER A 222 -1.25 -0.63 4.63
N ILE A 223 -2.41 -0.23 5.18
CA ILE A 223 -3.72 -0.49 4.55
C ILE A 223 -3.83 0.22 3.19
N MET A 224 -3.37 1.47 3.11
CA MET A 224 -3.42 2.29 1.89
C MET A 224 -2.40 1.85 0.80
N GLY A 225 -1.52 0.90 1.12
CA GLY A 225 -0.66 0.23 0.14
C GLY A 225 0.75 0.78 0.00
N MET A 226 1.25 1.58 0.95
CA MET A 226 2.65 1.96 1.07
C MET A 226 3.06 1.98 2.55
N PRO A 227 3.49 0.83 3.12
CA PRO A 227 3.92 0.76 4.52
C PRO A 227 5.18 1.60 4.74
N LEU A 228 5.04 2.80 5.32
CA LEU A 228 6.07 3.83 5.41
C LEU A 228 7.22 3.42 6.31
N ALA A 229 6.93 2.74 7.43
CA ALA A 229 7.97 2.24 8.33
C ALA A 229 8.87 1.21 7.63
N LEU A 230 8.27 0.24 6.94
CA LEU A 230 9.00 -0.74 6.13
C LEU A 230 9.77 -0.05 4.99
N THR A 231 9.10 0.83 4.24
CA THR A 231 9.70 1.54 3.10
C THR A 231 10.92 2.35 3.51
N LYS A 232 10.81 3.09 4.63
CA LYS A 232 11.94 3.80 5.26
C LYS A 232 13.08 2.83 5.57
N SER A 233 12.80 1.73 6.25
CA SER A 233 13.82 0.75 6.64
C SER A 233 14.57 0.19 5.43
N LEU A 234 13.87 -0.15 4.35
CA LEU A 234 14.48 -0.70 3.13
C LEU A 234 15.35 0.35 2.40
N ILE A 235 14.89 1.60 2.32
CA ILE A 235 15.67 2.70 1.75
C ILE A 235 16.96 2.88 2.53
N GLU A 236 16.86 3.04 3.84
CA GLU A 236 18.04 3.34 4.66
C GLU A 236 18.99 2.15 4.74
N GLN A 237 18.48 0.91 4.76
CA GLN A 237 19.32 -0.29 4.63
C GLN A 237 20.13 -0.27 3.33
N LEU A 238 19.55 0.20 2.23
CA LEU A 238 20.29 0.28 0.96
C LEU A 238 21.40 1.32 0.98
N LEU A 239 21.23 2.39 1.75
CA LEU A 239 22.19 3.47 1.86
C LEU A 239 23.31 3.16 2.85
N ASP A 240 23.09 2.25 3.81
CA ASP A 240 24.12 1.79 4.74
C ASP A 240 25.12 0.78 4.12
N PHE A 241 24.89 0.33 2.89
CA PHE A 241 25.72 -0.69 2.22
C PHE A 241 27.05 -0.18 1.64
N ASP A 242 27.49 1.02 2.02
CA ASP A 242 28.74 1.66 1.59
C ASP A 242 29.92 1.29 2.50
#